data_AF-A0A3N5LE08-F1
#
_entry.id   AF-A0A3N5LE08-F1
#
_cell.length_a   1.000
_cell.length_b   1.000
_cell.length_c   1.000
_cell.angle_alpha   90.00
_cell.angle_beta   90.00
_cell.angle_gamma   90.00
#
_symmetry.space_group_name_H-M   'P 1'
#
loop_
_entity.id
_entity.type
_entity.pdbx_description
1 polymer ?
#
loop_
_entity_poly.entity_id
_entity_poly.type
_entity_poly.pdbx_seq_one_letter_code
_entity_poly.pdbx_strand_id
1 'polypeptide(L)'
;MTTRTRLPAAYWRLWAASTGSNLGDGVVLAALPLLAAQLTRDPVAVSMVTVAAFLPWLIFGIPAGVVVDRIDRRTLLWVGDVFRGAVVLGL
;
A
#
# COMPACT_ATOMS: atom_id res chain seq x y z
N MET A 1 -10.51 34.01 21.68
CA MET A 1 -9.39 34.28 20.75
C MET A 1 -8.77 32.94 20.38
N THR A 2 -9.29 32.27 19.33
CA THR A 2 -8.86 30.93 18.92
C THR A 2 -7.63 31.05 18.01
N THR A 3 -6.45 30.87 18.58
CA THR A 3 -5.20 30.76 17.81
C THR A 3 -5.26 29.52 16.93
N ARG A 4 -5.53 29.70 15.63
CA ARG A 4 -5.30 28.66 14.61
C ARG A 4 -3.79 28.43 14.50
N THR A 5 -3.25 27.53 15.31
CA THR A 5 -1.89 27.01 15.11
C THR A 5 -1.84 26.31 13.76
N ARG A 6 -1.18 26.96 12.78
CA ARG A 6 -0.93 26.35 11.47
C ARG A 6 -0.04 25.12 11.68
N LEU A 7 -0.42 24.00 11.05
CA LEU A 7 0.35 22.76 11.12
C LEU A 7 1.76 22.96 10.52
N PRO A 8 2.80 22.32 11.09
CA PRO A 8 4.17 22.47 10.64
C PRO A 8 4.39 21.96 9.21
N ALA A 9 5.37 22.52 8.48
CA ALA A 9 5.63 22.15 7.07
C ALA A 9 5.91 20.64 6.86
N ALA A 10 6.50 19.97 7.86
CA ALA A 10 6.73 18.53 7.84
C ALA A 10 5.42 17.72 7.73
N TYR A 11 4.34 18.18 8.37
CA TYR A 11 3.03 17.55 8.27
C TYR A 11 2.52 17.56 6.83
N TRP A 12 2.61 18.69 6.14
CA TRP A 12 2.15 18.80 4.76
C TRP A 12 2.96 17.95 3.78
N ARG A 13 4.27 17.78 4.03
CA ARG A 13 5.11 16.87 3.24
C ARG A 13 4.69 15.41 3.44
N LEU A 14 4.47 14.98 4.68
CA LEU A 14 3.97 13.64 4.97
C LEU A 14 2.57 13.43 4.39
N TRP A 15 1.69 14.42 4.54
CA TRP A 15 0.34 14.36 4.00
C TRP A 15 0.34 14.19 2.49
N ALA A 16 1.10 15.01 1.76
CA ALA A 16 1.18 14.92 0.30
C ALA A 16 1.78 13.59 -0.16
N ALA A 17 2.86 13.13 0.48
CA ALA A 17 3.48 11.85 0.17
C ALA A 17 2.50 10.68 0.43
N SER A 18 1.89 10.64 1.62
CA SER A 18 0.94 9.59 1.99
C SER A 18 -0.28 9.60 1.08
N THR A 19 -0.86 10.77 0.78
CA THR A 19 -2.00 10.86 -0.14
C THR A 19 -1.61 10.39 -1.53
N GLY A 20 -0.46 10.81 -2.06
CA GLY A 20 0.03 10.33 -3.36
C GLY A 20 0.21 8.81 -3.41
N SER A 21 0.86 8.23 -2.40
CA SER A 21 1.05 6.79 -2.30
C SER A 21 -0.27 6.02 -2.18
N ASN A 22 -1.18 6.46 -1.31
CA ASN A 22 -2.48 5.81 -1.13
C ASN A 22 -3.37 5.92 -2.37
N LEU A 23 -3.30 7.04 -3.09
CA LEU A 23 -3.99 7.19 -4.38
C LEU A 23 -3.43 6.22 -5.42
N GLY A 24 -2.10 6.12 -5.52
CA GLY A 24 -1.45 5.14 -6.40
C GLY A 24 -1.88 3.71 -6.08
N ASP A 25 -1.88 3.34 -4.80
CA ASP A 25 -2.32 2.02 -4.34
C ASP A 25 -3.80 1.75 -4.69
N GLY A 26 -4.67 2.75 -4.49
CA GLY A 26 -6.08 2.65 -4.87
C GLY A 26 -6.28 2.48 -6.38
N VAL A 27 -5.48 3.18 -7.20
CA VAL A 27 -5.51 3.04 -8.65
C VAL A 27 -5.10 1.62 -9.06
N VAL A 28 -4.03 1.07 -8.49
CA VAL A 28 -3.58 -0.31 -8.79
C VAL A 28 -4.66 -1.32 -8.38
N LEU A 29 -5.26 -1.15 -7.20
CA LEU A 29 -6.30 -2.02 -6.69
C LEU A 29 -7.54 -2.06 -7.60
N ALA A 30 -7.88 -0.94 -8.24
CA ALA A 30 -8.98 -0.86 -9.20
C ALA A 30 -8.58 -1.31 -10.61
N ALA A 31 -7.37 -0.96 -11.05
CA ALA A 31 -6.89 -1.22 -12.40
C ALA A 31 -6.65 -2.71 -12.67
N LEU A 32 -6.13 -3.47 -11.69
CA LEU A 32 -5.81 -4.88 -11.88
C LEU A 32 -7.04 -5.76 -12.19
N PRO A 33 -8.15 -5.71 -11.44
CA PRO A 33 -9.36 -6.46 -11.80
C PRO A 33 -9.99 -5.97 -13.11
N LEU A 34 -9.94 -4.67 -13.40
CA LEU A 34 -10.43 -4.13 -14.69
C LEU A 34 -9.61 -4.66 -15.87
N LEU A 35 -8.29 -4.72 -15.73
CA LEU A 35 -7.42 -5.32 -16.74
C LEU A 35 -7.73 -6.81 -16.92
N ALA A 36 -7.94 -7.54 -15.82
CA ALA A 36 -8.35 -8.94 -15.89
C ALA A 36 -9.68 -9.11 -16.62
N ALA A 37 -10.68 -8.26 -16.37
CA ALA A 37 -11.97 -8.28 -17.05
C ALA A 37 -11.87 -7.98 -18.56
N GLN A 38 -10.83 -7.29 -19.01
CA GLN A 38 -10.55 -7.10 -20.44
C GLN A 38 -9.93 -8.35 -21.08
N LEU A 39 -9.23 -9.19 -20.29
CA LEU A 39 -8.56 -10.39 -20.75
C LEU A 39 -9.42 -11.66 -20.65
N THR A 40 -10.34 -11.71 -19.68
CA THR A 40 -11.24 -12.86 -19.48
C THR A 40 -12.67 -12.42 -19.21
N ARG A 41 -13.62 -13.25 -19.64
CA ARG A 41 -15.06 -13.09 -19.36
C ARG A 41 -15.53 -13.89 -18.13
N ASP A 42 -14.63 -14.66 -17.52
CA ASP A 42 -14.93 -15.44 -16.33
C ASP A 42 -14.92 -14.56 -15.06
N PRO A 43 -16.08 -14.33 -14.41
CA PRO A 43 -16.16 -13.53 -13.20
C PRO A 43 -15.40 -14.14 -12.01
N VAL A 44 -15.19 -15.46 -11.98
CA VAL A 44 -14.40 -16.11 -10.93
C VAL A 44 -12.93 -15.71 -11.07
N ALA A 45 -12.38 -15.79 -12.28
CA ALA A 45 -11.01 -15.37 -12.53
C ALA A 45 -10.78 -13.88 -12.20
N VAL A 46 -11.71 -12.98 -12.54
CA VAL A 46 -11.60 -11.55 -12.21
C VAL A 46 -11.65 -11.32 -10.70
N SER A 47 -12.56 -11.98 -9.98
CA SER A 47 -12.65 -11.83 -8.52
C SER A 47 -11.43 -12.40 -7.78
N MET A 48 -10.79 -13.44 -8.33
CA MET A 48 -9.54 -14.00 -7.79
C MET A 48 -8.38 -13.01 -7.83
N VAL A 49 -8.34 -12.07 -8.77
CA VAL A 49 -7.32 -11.00 -8.79
C VAL A 49 -7.44 -10.12 -7.56
N THR A 50 -8.67 -9.73 -7.20
CA THR A 50 -8.93 -8.97 -5.97
C THR A 50 -8.56 -9.79 -4.73
N VAL A 51 -8.92 -11.07 -4.68
CA VAL A 51 -8.52 -11.96 -3.57
C VAL A 51 -7.00 -12.00 -3.44
N ALA A 52 -6.28 -12.19 -4.54
CA ALA A 52 -4.82 -12.22 -4.56
C ALA A 52 -4.18 -10.91 -4.09
N ALA A 53 -4.84 -9.76 -4.29
CA ALA A 53 -4.36 -8.47 -3.78
C ALA A 53 -4.48 -8.36 -2.24
N PHE A 54 -5.52 -8.93 -1.64
CA PHE A 54 -5.76 -8.86 -0.19
C PHE A 54 -5.16 -10.04 0.60
N LEU A 55 -4.96 -11.19 -0.06
CA LEU A 55 -4.51 -12.43 0.57
C LEU A 55 -3.17 -12.29 1.31
N PRO A 56 -2.14 -11.62 0.75
CA PRO A 56 -0.88 -11.43 1.46
C PRO A 56 -1.07 -10.65 2.76
N TRP A 57 -1.87 -9.58 2.75
CA TRP A 57 -2.14 -8.80 3.96
C TRP A 57 -2.86 -9.65 5.01
N LEU A 58 -3.81 -10.48 4.61
CA LEU A 58 -4.54 -11.36 5.53
C LEU A 58 -3.64 -12.42 6.17
N ILE A 59 -2.78 -13.07 5.38
CA ILE A 59 -1.89 -14.13 5.86
C ILE A 59 -0.74 -13.55 6.69
N PHE A 60 -0.16 -12.44 6.23
CA PHE A 60 1.06 -11.90 6.81
C PHE A 60 0.81 -10.77 7.83
N GLY A 61 -0.41 -10.25 7.98
CA GLY A 61 -0.68 -9.10 8.86
C GLY A 61 -0.32 -9.35 10.33
N ILE A 62 -0.71 -10.51 10.89
CA ILE A 62 -0.39 -10.89 12.27
C ILE A 62 1.12 -11.16 12.46
N PRO A 63 1.77 -12.06 11.69
CA PRO A 63 3.19 -12.33 11.88
C PRO A 63 4.06 -11.09 11.56
N ALA A 64 3.66 -10.26 10.59
CA ALA A 64 4.35 -9.00 10.32
C ALA A 64 4.29 -8.06 11.53
N GLY A 65 3.15 -7.96 12.22
CA GLY A 65 3.04 -7.16 13.45
C GLY A 65 4.02 -7.62 14.54
N VAL A 66 4.13 -8.94 14.76
CA VAL A 66 5.06 -9.51 15.74
C VAL A 66 6.53 -9.23 15.37
N VAL A 67 6.88 -9.26 14.08
CA VAL A 67 8.22 -8.92 13.59
C VAL A 67 8.50 -7.43 13.74
N VAL A 68 7.51 -6.57 13.44
CA VAL A 68 7.62 -5.11 13.55
C VAL A 68 7.88 -4.67 14.99
N ASP A 69 7.27 -5.33 15.97
CA ASP A 69 7.46 -5.01 17.38
C ASP A 69 8.88 -5.34 17.89
N ARG A 70 9.65 -6.15 17.16
CA ARG A 70 11.00 -6.59 17.55
C ARG A 70 12.14 -5.89 16.81
N ILE A 71 11.85 -5.14 15.74
CA ILE A 71 12.86 -4.50 14.89
C ILE A 71 12.79 -2.99 15.03
N ASP A 72 13.95 -2.32 14.97
CA ASP A 72 14.01 -0.86 14.93
C ASP A 72 13.18 -0.29 13.77
N ARG A 73 12.21 0.57 14.12
CA ARG A 73 11.23 1.17 13.19
C ARG A 73 11.87 1.83 11.97
N ARG A 74 13.05 2.42 12.15
CA ARG A 74 13.78 3.12 11.09
C ARG A 74 14.34 2.15 10.04
N THR A 75 14.86 1.00 10.47
CA THR A 75 15.34 -0.06 9.58
C THR A 75 14.18 -0.70 8.83
N LEU A 76 13.07 -0.92 9.52
CA LEU A 76 11.89 -1.55 8.94
C LEU A 76 11.23 -0.73 7.83
N LEU A 77 11.15 0.60 8.02
CA LEU A 77 10.68 1.53 6.98
C LEU A 77 11.58 1.48 5.74
N TRP A 78 12.90 1.59 5.91
CA TRP A 78 13.85 1.54 4.78
C TRP A 78 13.79 0.23 4.01
N VAL A 79 13.77 -0.91 4.69
CA VAL A 79 13.71 -2.23 4.03
C VAL A 79 12.37 -2.42 3.32
N GLY A 80 11.26 -2.01 3.94
CA GLY A 80 9.93 -2.11 3.35
C GLY A 80 9.78 -1.28 2.08
N ASP A 81 10.23 -0.03 2.10
CA ASP A 81 10.16 0.85 0.94
C ASP A 81 11.06 0.39 -0.21
N VAL A 82 12.28 -0.11 0.10
CA VAL A 82 13.19 -0.68 -0.91
C VAL A 82 12.61 -1.96 -1.51
N PHE A 83 12.09 -2.86 -0.68
CA PHE A 83 11.46 -4.10 -1.16
C PHE A 83 10.24 -3.80 -2.03
N ARG A 84 9.37 -2.89 -1.61
CA ARG A 84 8.20 -2.46 -2.37
C ARG A 84 8.61 -1.84 -3.70
N GLY A 85 9.62 -0.95 -3.70
CA GLY A 85 10.16 -0.37 -4.93
C GLY A 85 10.72 -1.42 -5.88
N ALA A 86 11.47 -2.41 -5.37
CA ALA A 86 12.03 -3.49 -6.18
C ALA A 86 10.95 -4.37 -6.82
N VAL A 87 9.90 -4.72 -6.07
CA VAL A 87 8.76 -5.50 -6.59
C VAL A 87 8.03 -4.74 -7.70
N VAL A 88 7.80 -3.44 -7.52
CA VAL A 88 7.13 -2.61 -8.53
C VAL A 88 7.99 -2.41 -9.78
N LEU A 89 9.31 -2.23 -9.63
CA LEU A 89 10.22 -2.11 -10.77
C LEU A 89 10.45 -3.42 -11.52
N GLY A 90 10.27 -4.55 -10.84
CA GLY A 90 10.41 -5.89 -11.42
C GLY A 90 9.15 -6.44 -12.10
N LEU A 91 8.01 -5.77 -11.97
CA LEU A 91 6.72 -6.12 -12.58
C LEU A 91 6.54 -5.39 -13.92
#